data_AF-A0A1Y5S104-F1
#
_entry.id   AF-A0A1Y5S104-F1
#
_cell.length_a   1.000
_cell.length_b   1.000
_cell.length_c   1.000
_cell.angle_alpha   90.00
_cell.angle_beta   90.00
_cell.angle_gamma   90.00
#
_symmetry.space_group_name_H-M   'P 1'
#
loop_
_entity.id
_entity.type
_entity.pdbx_description
1 polymer ?
#
loop_
_entity_poly.entity_id
_entity_poly.type
_entity_poly.pdbx_seq_one_letter_code
_entity_poly.pdbx_strand_id
1 'polypeptide(L)'
;MKRHLARLLLAATAFPAIAAAAATANDPGTAEIDRFLAANREFCRTAPSGDCVDRGLAFADTDGDGAISLAETRRLRAFVGNWYAARSESLHRKDQATIGLSIWVADSLGLERVMQLFDSDGDGLVTRAELTADVKLDERPLPEVLADSEAFDRKAMERRLGPYAALFKTIR
;
A
#
# COMPACT_ATOMS: atom_id res chain seq x y z
N MET A 1 -33.86 20.83 -67.39
CA MET A 1 -32.38 20.84 -67.52
C MET A 1 -31.74 21.25 -66.21
N LYS A 2 -31.11 20.29 -65.50
CA LYS A 2 -29.83 20.42 -64.76
C LYS A 2 -29.67 19.17 -63.86
N ARG A 3 -28.86 18.24 -64.35
CA ARG A 3 -28.24 17.17 -63.56
C ARG A 3 -27.19 17.82 -62.64
N HIS A 4 -26.87 17.21 -61.49
CA HIS A 4 -25.52 16.80 -61.10
C HIS A 4 -25.39 16.54 -59.58
N LEU A 5 -24.67 15.45 -59.29
CA LEU A 5 -23.77 15.22 -58.15
C LEU A 5 -24.35 14.71 -56.83
N ALA A 6 -24.32 13.37 -56.76
CA ALA A 6 -23.99 12.61 -55.57
C ALA A 6 -22.78 13.17 -54.82
N ARG A 7 -22.82 13.15 -53.49
CA ARG A 7 -21.63 13.12 -52.64
C ARG A 7 -21.94 12.36 -51.35
N LEU A 8 -21.24 11.24 -51.20
CA LEU A 8 -20.99 10.50 -49.97
C LEU A 8 -20.73 11.47 -48.80
N LEU A 9 -21.33 11.17 -47.65
CA LEU A 9 -20.77 11.59 -46.37
C LEU A 9 -20.64 10.35 -45.47
N LEU A 10 -19.38 10.04 -45.18
CA LEU A 10 -18.88 9.07 -44.22
C LEU A 10 -19.68 9.11 -42.92
N ALA A 11 -20.22 7.97 -42.51
CA ALA A 11 -20.62 7.76 -41.13
C ALA A 11 -19.34 7.60 -40.30
N ALA A 12 -18.94 8.67 -39.60
CA ALA A 12 -17.87 8.63 -38.63
C ALA A 12 -18.32 7.75 -37.45
N THR A 13 -17.69 6.60 -37.28
CA THR A 13 -17.84 5.74 -36.11
C THR A 13 -17.30 6.47 -34.89
N ALA A 14 -18.19 6.91 -34.01
CA ALA A 14 -17.83 7.43 -32.70
C ALA A 14 -17.25 6.27 -31.86
N PHE A 15 -15.93 6.21 -31.76
CA PHE A 15 -15.28 5.47 -30.67
C PHE A 15 -15.57 6.22 -29.37
N PRO A 16 -16.19 5.59 -28.35
CA PRO A 16 -16.25 6.21 -27.04
C PRO A 16 -14.82 6.25 -26.50
N ALA A 17 -14.27 7.46 -26.36
CA ALA A 17 -13.07 7.68 -25.58
C ALA A 17 -13.37 7.22 -24.16
N ILE A 18 -12.80 6.07 -23.76
CA ILE A 18 -12.74 5.69 -22.34
C ILE A 18 -11.82 6.74 -21.71
N ALA A 19 -12.42 7.76 -21.11
CA ALA A 19 -11.69 8.70 -20.28
C ALA A 19 -11.16 7.92 -19.08
N ALA A 20 -9.87 7.60 -19.11
CA ALA A 20 -9.16 7.23 -17.89
C ALA A 20 -9.26 8.44 -16.96
N ALA A 21 -10.05 8.31 -15.89
CA ALA A 21 -10.12 9.31 -14.86
C ALA A 21 -8.73 9.43 -14.23
N ALA A 22 -8.00 10.48 -14.59
CA ALA A 22 -6.78 10.85 -13.90
C ALA A 22 -7.17 11.16 -12.44
N ALA A 23 -6.65 10.38 -11.49
CA ALA A 23 -6.80 10.68 -10.08
C ALA A 23 -6.25 12.09 -9.82
N THR A 24 -7.14 13.04 -9.58
CA THR A 24 -6.72 14.41 -9.25
C THR A 24 -6.21 14.45 -7.83
N ALA A 25 -5.30 15.39 -7.52
CA ALA A 25 -4.79 15.62 -6.16
C ALA A 25 -5.89 15.93 -5.11
N ASN A 26 -7.15 16.10 -5.53
CA ASN A 26 -8.32 16.36 -4.69
C ASN A 26 -9.22 15.12 -4.48
N ASP A 27 -8.77 13.91 -4.83
CA ASP A 27 -9.49 12.68 -4.48
C ASP A 27 -9.62 12.56 -2.94
N PRO A 28 -10.84 12.41 -2.38
CA PRO A 28 -11.03 12.25 -0.94
C PRO A 28 -10.14 11.19 -0.30
N GLY A 29 -9.80 10.12 -1.05
CA GLY A 29 -8.93 9.07 -0.55
C GLY A 29 -7.46 9.47 -0.40
N THR A 30 -6.97 10.40 -1.21
CA THR A 30 -5.59 10.91 -1.07
C THR A 30 -5.48 11.84 0.14
N ALA A 31 -6.52 12.64 0.40
CA ALA A 31 -6.61 13.50 1.58
C ALA A 31 -6.72 12.71 2.90
N GLU A 32 -7.23 11.48 2.88
CA GLU A 32 -7.27 10.59 4.05
C GLU A 32 -5.87 10.14 4.48
N ILE A 33 -5.04 9.67 3.54
CA ILE A 33 -3.66 9.30 3.83
C ILE A 33 -2.84 10.52 4.25
N ASP A 34 -2.98 11.67 3.58
CA ASP A 34 -2.27 12.89 3.98
C ASP A 34 -2.62 13.30 5.42
N ARG A 35 -3.90 13.22 5.81
CA ARG A 35 -4.34 13.48 7.20
C ARG A 35 -3.78 12.45 8.18
N PHE A 36 -3.82 11.17 7.83
CA PHE A 36 -3.27 10.10 8.66
C PHE A 36 -1.77 10.31 8.89
N LEU A 37 -1.00 10.59 7.84
CA LEU A 37 0.44 10.85 7.93
C LEU A 37 0.73 12.12 8.73
N ALA A 38 -0.04 13.20 8.54
CA ALA A 38 0.13 14.43 9.29
C ALA A 38 -0.15 14.25 10.79
N ALA A 39 -1.19 13.49 11.14
CA ALA A 39 -1.58 13.24 12.53
C ALA A 39 -0.60 12.32 13.26
N ASN A 40 0.08 11.41 12.56
CA ASN A 40 0.86 10.34 13.19
C ASN A 40 2.38 10.48 13.03
N ARG A 41 2.89 11.34 12.13
CA ARG A 41 4.35 11.45 11.88
C ARG A 41 5.15 11.78 13.13
N GLU A 42 4.74 12.77 13.90
CA GLU A 42 5.46 13.16 15.11
C GLU A 42 5.25 12.15 16.24
N PHE A 43 4.03 11.61 16.35
CA PHE A 43 3.73 10.55 17.30
C PHE A 43 4.66 9.34 17.09
N CYS A 44 4.77 8.84 15.86
CA CYS A 44 5.63 7.70 15.54
C CYS A 44 7.13 7.96 15.72
N ARG A 45 7.55 9.23 15.78
CA ARG A 45 8.96 9.61 16.03
C ARG A 45 9.30 9.69 17.51
N THR A 46 8.32 9.67 18.40
CA THR A 46 8.52 9.96 19.83
C THR A 46 7.87 8.96 20.76
N ALA A 47 6.74 8.37 20.40
CA ALA A 47 6.03 7.37 21.18
C ALA A 47 6.64 5.97 21.00
N PRO A 48 6.37 5.02 21.93
CA PRO A 48 6.76 3.63 21.79
C PRO A 48 6.36 3.05 20.42
N SER A 49 7.23 2.23 19.85
CA SER A 49 7.05 1.63 18.53
C SER A 49 5.76 0.82 18.41
N GLY A 50 5.36 0.13 19.50
CA GLY A 50 4.09 -0.57 19.63
C GLY A 50 2.89 0.32 19.33
N ASP A 51 2.82 1.48 19.96
CA ASP A 51 1.68 2.40 19.81
C ASP A 51 1.58 2.99 18.41
N CYS A 52 2.73 3.22 17.74
CA CYS A 52 2.72 3.66 16.34
C CYS A 52 2.18 2.56 15.41
N VAL A 53 2.59 1.31 15.63
CA VAL A 53 2.06 0.16 14.87
C VAL A 53 0.56 0.01 15.11
N ASP A 54 0.08 0.21 16.33
CA ASP A 54 -1.35 0.13 16.67
C ASP A 54 -2.19 1.14 15.92
N ARG A 55 -1.66 2.36 15.72
CA ARG A 55 -2.31 3.39 14.90
C ARG A 55 -2.32 3.04 13.41
N GLY A 56 -1.27 2.38 12.93
CA GLY A 56 -1.21 1.85 11.56
C GLY A 56 -2.23 0.74 11.33
N LEU A 57 -2.32 -0.19 12.29
CA LEU A 57 -3.31 -1.27 12.28
C LEU A 57 -4.73 -0.71 12.30
N ALA A 58 -5.06 0.19 13.23
CA ALA A 58 -6.39 0.81 13.32
C ALA A 58 -6.76 1.68 12.10
N PHE A 59 -5.80 2.06 11.26
CA PHE A 59 -6.09 2.71 9.98
C PHE A 59 -6.44 1.70 8.88
N ALA A 60 -5.88 0.50 8.95
CA ALA A 60 -6.12 -0.58 8.00
C ALA A 60 -7.38 -1.39 8.35
N ASP A 61 -7.57 -1.70 9.63
CA ASP A 61 -8.73 -2.35 10.24
C ASP A 61 -9.90 -1.33 10.30
N THR A 62 -10.83 -1.46 9.36
CA THR A 62 -11.93 -0.51 9.15
C THR A 62 -13.21 -0.89 9.87
N ASP A 63 -13.43 -2.19 10.14
CA ASP A 63 -14.59 -2.64 10.90
C ASP A 63 -14.30 -2.76 12.40
N GLY A 64 -13.03 -2.66 12.81
CA GLY A 64 -12.58 -2.57 14.19
C GLY A 64 -12.61 -3.91 14.91
N ASP A 65 -12.50 -5.02 14.17
CA ASP A 65 -12.48 -6.37 14.74
C ASP A 65 -11.13 -6.76 15.36
N GLY A 66 -10.10 -5.92 15.19
CA GLY A 66 -8.77 -6.11 15.75
C GLY A 66 -7.80 -6.88 14.84
N ALA A 67 -8.23 -7.22 13.62
CA ALA A 67 -7.42 -7.87 12.62
C ALA A 67 -7.61 -7.23 11.24
N ILE A 68 -6.76 -7.59 10.28
CA ILE A 68 -6.87 -7.09 8.90
C ILE A 68 -7.38 -8.22 8.01
N SER A 69 -8.54 -8.03 7.42
CA SER A 69 -9.12 -8.91 6.42
C SER A 69 -8.57 -8.67 5.01
N LEU A 70 -8.89 -9.58 4.09
CA LEU A 70 -8.57 -9.39 2.66
C LEU A 70 -9.32 -8.22 2.02
N ALA A 71 -10.54 -7.95 2.48
CA ALA A 71 -11.30 -6.80 2.01
C ALA A 71 -10.60 -5.49 2.40
N GLU A 72 -10.09 -5.42 3.63
CA GLU A 72 -9.35 -4.26 4.14
C GLU A 72 -7.98 -4.12 3.50
N THR A 73 -7.28 -5.23 3.27
CA THR A 73 -6.01 -5.22 2.53
C THR A 73 -6.21 -4.68 1.12
N ARG A 74 -7.28 -5.09 0.42
CA ARG A 74 -7.63 -4.55 -0.91
C ARG A 74 -7.98 -3.08 -0.86
N ARG A 75 -8.77 -2.65 0.13
CA ARG A 75 -9.09 -1.23 0.37
C ARG A 75 -7.80 -0.44 0.55
N LEU A 76 -6.97 -0.83 1.51
CA LEU A 76 -5.72 -0.14 1.84
C LEU A 76 -4.80 -0.05 0.62
N ARG A 77 -4.64 -1.14 -0.14
CA ARG A 77 -3.83 -1.13 -1.37
C ARG A 77 -4.35 -0.13 -2.39
N ALA A 78 -5.66 -0.04 -2.60
CA ALA A 78 -6.26 0.94 -3.52
C ALA A 78 -6.00 2.38 -3.04
N PHE A 79 -6.22 2.65 -1.76
CA PHE A 79 -5.95 3.97 -1.15
C PHE A 79 -4.48 4.38 -1.33
N VAL A 80 -3.54 3.50 -0.95
CA VAL A 80 -2.09 3.76 -1.06
C VAL A 80 -1.68 3.94 -2.53
N GLY A 81 -2.27 3.17 -3.45
CA GLY A 81 -2.01 3.29 -4.89
C GLY A 81 -2.44 4.64 -5.46
N ASN A 82 -3.67 5.07 -5.14
CA ASN A 82 -4.21 6.35 -5.59
C ASN A 82 -3.42 7.52 -5.01
N TRP A 83 -3.10 7.44 -3.71
CA TRP A 83 -2.26 8.44 -3.05
C TRP A 83 -0.87 8.50 -3.67
N TYR A 84 -0.21 7.36 -3.88
CA TYR A 84 1.11 7.32 -4.50
C TYR A 84 1.08 7.90 -5.92
N ALA A 85 0.09 7.57 -6.73
CA ALA A 85 -0.07 8.15 -8.06
C ALA A 85 -0.20 9.68 -8.02
N ALA A 86 -0.95 10.22 -7.05
CA ALA A 86 -1.16 11.65 -6.89
C ALA A 86 0.04 12.39 -6.24
N ARG A 87 0.84 11.72 -5.40
CA ARG A 87 1.89 12.34 -4.59
C ARG A 87 3.32 12.05 -5.04
N SER A 88 3.55 11.01 -5.84
CA SER A 88 4.89 10.45 -6.09
C SER A 88 5.93 11.48 -6.54
N GLU A 89 5.55 12.45 -7.39
CA GLU A 89 6.44 13.51 -7.87
C GLU A 89 6.90 14.49 -6.77
N SER A 90 6.11 14.60 -5.69
CA SER A 90 6.41 15.47 -4.55
C SER A 90 7.16 14.76 -3.41
N LEU A 91 7.36 13.44 -3.52
CA LEU A 91 8.09 12.65 -2.52
C LEU A 91 9.60 12.80 -2.71
N HIS A 92 10.36 12.56 -1.63
CA HIS A 92 11.79 12.34 -1.77
C HIS A 92 12.03 11.11 -2.66
N ARG A 93 13.06 11.16 -3.52
CA ARG A 93 13.37 10.07 -4.47
C ARG A 93 13.48 8.69 -3.81
N LYS A 94 14.02 8.62 -2.59
CA LYS A 94 14.10 7.37 -1.83
C LYS A 94 12.71 6.85 -1.46
N ASP A 95 11.86 7.70 -0.89
CA ASP A 95 10.49 7.34 -0.49
C ASP A 95 9.66 6.95 -1.71
N GLN A 96 9.80 7.69 -2.81
CA GLN A 96 9.17 7.36 -4.09
C GLN A 96 9.55 5.94 -4.53
N ALA A 97 10.85 5.63 -4.59
CA ALA A 97 11.33 4.32 -5.01
C ALA A 97 10.88 3.19 -4.05
N THR A 98 10.98 3.40 -2.74
CA THR A 98 10.59 2.40 -1.74
C THR A 98 9.09 2.11 -1.80
N ILE A 99 8.23 3.13 -1.85
CA ILE A 99 6.78 2.94 -1.92
C ILE A 99 6.39 2.32 -3.25
N GLY A 100 6.91 2.81 -4.37
CA GLY A 100 6.66 2.24 -5.70
C GLY A 100 7.04 0.76 -5.80
N LEU A 101 8.20 0.38 -5.24
CA LEU A 101 8.62 -1.02 -5.19
C LEU A 101 7.70 -1.86 -4.30
N SER A 102 7.29 -1.35 -3.13
CA SER A 102 6.38 -2.08 -2.23
C SER A 102 5.02 -2.36 -2.88
N ILE A 103 4.48 -1.38 -3.62
CA ILE A 103 3.27 -1.52 -4.42
C ILE A 103 3.46 -2.59 -5.50
N TRP A 104 4.57 -2.52 -6.25
CA TRP A 104 4.83 -3.48 -7.32
C TRP A 104 4.97 -4.92 -6.79
N VAL A 105 5.63 -5.10 -5.64
CA VAL A 105 5.74 -6.42 -5.00
C VAL A 105 4.37 -6.95 -4.58
N ALA A 106 3.56 -6.14 -3.92
CA ALA A 106 2.21 -6.54 -3.52
C ALA A 106 1.34 -6.96 -4.71
N ASP A 107 1.40 -6.20 -5.81
CA ASP A 107 0.65 -6.52 -7.04
C ASP A 107 1.18 -7.78 -7.73
N SER A 108 2.50 -7.98 -7.73
CA SER A 108 3.15 -9.12 -8.39
C SER A 108 2.90 -10.43 -7.65
N LEU A 109 2.84 -10.39 -6.31
CA LEU A 109 2.54 -11.56 -5.48
C LEU A 109 1.04 -11.86 -5.42
N GLY A 110 0.20 -10.83 -5.52
CA GLY A 110 -1.22 -10.89 -5.19
C GLY A 110 -1.47 -10.69 -3.69
N LEU A 111 -2.54 -9.99 -3.34
CA LEU A 111 -2.82 -9.60 -1.95
C LEU A 111 -3.16 -10.79 -1.06
N GLU A 112 -3.81 -11.82 -1.61
CA GLU A 112 -4.07 -13.09 -0.94
C GLU A 112 -2.77 -13.74 -0.50
N ARG A 113 -1.77 -13.76 -1.40
CA ARG A 113 -0.46 -14.30 -1.08
C ARG A 113 0.25 -13.45 -0.04
N VAL A 114 0.17 -12.12 -0.15
CA VAL A 114 0.76 -11.22 0.86
C VAL A 114 0.16 -11.51 2.23
N MET A 115 -1.16 -11.64 2.35
CA MET A 115 -1.80 -11.97 3.61
C MET A 115 -1.37 -13.33 4.15
N GLN A 116 -1.32 -14.36 3.30
CA GLN A 116 -0.85 -15.70 3.69
C GLN A 116 0.60 -15.72 4.22
N LEU A 117 1.41 -14.71 3.93
CA LEU A 117 2.73 -14.60 4.53
C LEU A 117 2.64 -14.23 6.02
N PHE A 118 1.59 -13.52 6.44
CA PHE A 118 1.42 -13.05 7.82
C PHE A 118 0.41 -13.90 8.60
N ASP A 119 -0.70 -14.28 7.97
CA ASP A 119 -1.75 -15.18 8.49
C ASP A 119 -1.14 -16.56 8.80
N SER A 120 -0.80 -16.76 10.07
CA SER A 120 0.02 -17.87 10.53
C SER A 120 -0.80 -19.05 11.00
N ASP A 121 -2.04 -18.79 11.44
CA ASP A 121 -2.99 -19.82 11.86
C ASP A 121 -4.00 -20.20 10.76
N GLY A 122 -4.05 -19.44 9.67
CA GLY A 122 -4.81 -19.73 8.46
C GLY A 122 -6.28 -19.36 8.56
N ASP A 123 -6.64 -18.44 9.46
CA ASP A 123 -8.02 -17.98 9.65
C ASP A 123 -8.48 -16.95 8.60
N GLY A 124 -7.56 -16.48 7.76
CA GLY A 124 -7.82 -15.50 6.71
C GLY A 124 -7.75 -14.04 7.17
N LEU A 125 -7.33 -13.81 8.41
CA LEU A 125 -7.12 -12.49 9.00
C LEU A 125 -5.63 -12.31 9.33
N VAL A 126 -5.22 -11.06 9.54
CA VAL A 126 -3.88 -10.75 10.03
C VAL A 126 -4.01 -9.94 11.30
N THR A 127 -3.73 -10.57 12.42
CA THR A 127 -3.76 -9.91 13.73
C THR A 127 -2.52 -9.03 13.94
N ARG A 128 -2.58 -8.17 14.95
CA ARG A 128 -1.40 -7.44 15.45
C ARG A 128 -0.22 -8.37 15.71
N ALA A 129 -0.45 -9.46 16.42
CA ALA A 129 0.60 -10.39 16.85
C ALA A 129 1.31 -11.00 15.63
N GLU A 130 0.56 -11.35 14.60
CA GLU A 130 1.07 -11.91 13.35
C GLU A 130 1.83 -10.90 12.51
N LEU A 131 1.29 -9.68 12.40
CA LEU A 131 1.95 -8.58 11.69
C LEU A 131 3.33 -8.29 12.28
N THR A 132 3.46 -8.36 13.61
CA THR A 132 4.68 -8.01 14.33
C THR A 132 5.51 -9.20 14.78
N ALA A 133 5.16 -10.43 14.40
CA ALA A 133 5.77 -11.64 14.98
C ALA A 133 7.29 -11.74 14.74
N ASP A 134 7.82 -11.06 13.71
CA ASP A 134 9.26 -11.08 13.39
C ASP A 134 9.98 -9.78 13.77
N VAL A 135 9.32 -8.85 14.48
CA VAL A 135 9.92 -7.59 14.94
C VAL A 135 9.71 -7.42 16.45
N LYS A 136 10.80 -7.10 17.13
CA LYS A 136 10.78 -6.72 18.54
C LYS A 136 10.41 -5.25 18.65
N LEU A 137 9.13 -5.01 18.92
CA LEU A 137 8.67 -3.69 19.35
C LEU A 137 9.01 -3.49 20.83
N ASP A 138 9.46 -2.30 21.17
CA ASP A 138 9.80 -1.89 22.52
C ASP A 138 9.52 -0.39 22.72
N GLU A 139 9.95 0.14 23.86
CA GLU A 139 9.73 1.54 24.27
C GLU A 139 10.42 2.58 23.36
N ARG A 140 11.32 2.15 22.46
CA ARG A 140 11.94 3.07 21.51
C ARG A 140 10.93 3.51 20.45
N PRO A 141 11.10 4.72 19.89
CA PRO A 141 10.33 5.16 18.73
C PRO A 141 10.54 4.28 17.49
N LEU A 142 9.51 4.22 16.63
CA LEU A 142 9.53 3.36 15.45
C LEU A 142 10.78 3.57 14.56
N PRO A 143 11.24 4.80 14.26
CA PRO A 143 12.45 4.99 13.45
C PRO A 143 13.71 4.35 14.04
N GLU A 144 13.84 4.32 15.37
CA GLU A 144 14.99 3.70 16.03
C GLU A 144 14.91 2.17 15.95
N VAL A 145 13.72 1.59 16.17
CA VAL A 145 13.48 0.16 15.99
C VAL A 145 13.74 -0.27 14.55
N LEU A 146 13.28 0.50 13.55
CA LEU A 146 13.50 0.19 12.13
C LEU A 146 14.98 0.32 11.70
N ALA A 147 15.75 1.19 12.37
CA ALA A 147 17.18 1.34 12.13
C ALA A 147 18.02 0.23 12.79
N ASP A 148 17.48 -0.39 13.84
CA ASP A 148 18.13 -1.48 14.58
C ASP A 148 17.94 -2.82 13.88
N SER A 149 19.03 -3.36 13.34
CA SER A 149 19.00 -4.66 12.68
C SER A 149 18.73 -5.85 13.60
N GLU A 150 18.95 -5.70 14.90
CA GLU A 150 18.73 -6.73 15.93
C GLU A 150 17.27 -6.78 16.38
N ALA A 151 16.50 -5.71 16.15
CA ALA A 151 15.06 -5.71 16.38
C ALA A 151 14.29 -6.64 15.43
N PHE A 152 14.92 -7.20 14.40
CA PHE A 152 14.27 -8.09 13.43
C PHE A 152 14.78 -9.53 13.53
N ASP A 153 13.87 -10.50 13.69
CA ASP A 153 14.21 -11.91 13.48
C ASP A 153 14.32 -12.19 11.98
N ARG A 154 15.51 -11.95 11.45
CA ARG A 154 15.83 -12.16 10.02
C ARG A 154 15.58 -13.59 9.57
N LYS A 155 15.80 -14.58 10.44
CA LYS A 155 15.59 -15.98 10.09
C LYS A 155 14.10 -16.30 10.02
N ALA A 156 13.30 -15.74 10.92
CA ALA A 156 11.85 -15.85 10.85
C ALA A 156 11.30 -15.17 9.59
N MET A 157 11.73 -13.94 9.29
CA MET A 157 11.34 -13.25 8.06
C MET A 157 11.73 -14.03 6.80
N GLU A 158 12.94 -14.60 6.74
CA GLU A 158 13.35 -15.43 5.61
C GLU A 158 12.49 -16.68 5.45
N ARG A 159 12.12 -17.35 6.55
CA ARG A 159 11.19 -18.50 6.52
C ARG A 159 9.80 -18.06 6.05
N ARG A 160 9.30 -16.95 6.57
CA ARG A 160 8.00 -16.36 6.24
C ARG A 160 7.91 -16.04 4.75
N LEU A 161 8.92 -15.31 4.24
CA LEU A 161 8.99 -14.89 2.83
C LEU A 161 9.31 -16.06 1.89
N GLY A 162 9.94 -17.13 2.39
CA GLY A 162 10.28 -18.33 1.63
C GLY A 162 10.98 -18.01 0.31
N PRO A 163 10.43 -18.44 -0.85
CA PRO A 163 11.05 -18.18 -2.15
C PRO A 163 11.16 -16.69 -2.50
N TYR A 164 10.38 -15.83 -1.83
CA TYR A 164 10.36 -14.38 -2.07
C TYR A 164 11.44 -13.63 -1.26
N ALA A 165 12.11 -14.28 -0.31
CA ALA A 165 13.12 -13.63 0.53
C ALA A 165 14.24 -12.94 -0.28
N ALA A 166 14.57 -13.48 -1.47
CA ALA A 166 15.56 -12.90 -2.36
C ALA A 166 15.16 -11.51 -2.90
N LEU A 167 13.87 -11.26 -3.14
CA LEU A 167 13.37 -9.96 -3.63
C LEU A 167 13.64 -8.83 -2.62
N PHE A 168 13.57 -9.16 -1.33
CA PHE A 168 13.71 -8.19 -0.24
C PHE A 168 15.18 -7.99 0.20
N LYS A 169 16.10 -8.89 -0.16
CA LYS A 169 17.55 -8.72 0.12
C LYS A 169 18.18 -7.55 -0.66
N THR A 170 17.58 -7.17 -1.78
CA THR A 170 18.05 -6.11 -2.68
C THR A 170 17.64 -4.69 -2.28
N ILE A 171 16.76 -4.51 -1.28
CA ILE A 171 16.17 -3.20 -0.89
C ILE A 171 16.96 -2.56 0.27
N ARG A 172 18.29 -2.66 0.27
CA ARG A 172 19.14 -2.09 1.34
C ARG A 172 19.99 -0.93 0.86
#